data_AF-A0A0D2U7A5-F1
#
_entry.id   AF-A0A0D2U7A5-F1
#
_cell.length_a   1.000
_cell.length_b   1.000
_cell.length_c   1.000
_cell.angle_alpha   90.00
_cell.angle_beta   90.00
_cell.angle_gamma   90.00
#
_symmetry.space_group_name_H-M   'P 1'
#
loop_
_entity.id
_entity.type
_entity.pdbx_description
1 polymer ?
#
loop_
_entity_poly.entity_id
_entity_poly.type
_entity_poly.pdbx_seq_one_letter_code
_entity_poly.pdbx_strand_id
1 'polypeptide(L)'
;MAEKLAPEKRHSFLHNGEKVFEWDQTLEEVNFYINLPPNVHSKQFYCKIQSKHVEVGIKGNPPYLNHDLFSPVKTDSSFWTLEDDIMHITLQKRDKGQTWSSPILGQGQLDPYATDLEQKRLMLQRFQEEVNHVFPS
;
A
#
# COMPACT_ATOMS: atom_id res chain seq x y z
N MET A 1 -10.61 -17.88 -3.00
CA MET A 1 -9.25 -18.47 -2.96
C MET A 1 -8.26 -17.34 -3.19
N ALA A 2 -7.95 -16.54 -2.16
CA ALA A 2 -7.05 -15.37 -2.27
C ALA A 2 -6.05 -15.30 -1.10
N GLU A 3 -5.84 -16.42 -0.40
CA GLU A 3 -5.17 -16.44 0.91
C GLU A 3 -3.69 -16.83 0.89
N LYS A 4 -3.06 -17.07 -0.27
CA LYS A 4 -1.71 -17.67 -0.29
C LYS A 4 -0.53 -16.75 -0.65
N LEU A 5 -0.73 -15.46 -0.87
CA LEU A 5 0.36 -14.55 -1.28
C LEU A 5 0.38 -13.21 -0.53
N ALA A 6 -0.33 -13.11 0.60
CA ALA A 6 -0.22 -11.93 1.45
C ALA A 6 1.23 -11.83 1.98
N PRO A 7 1.87 -10.65 1.90
CA PRO A 7 3.23 -10.47 2.40
C PRO A 7 3.28 -10.76 3.91
N GLU A 8 4.21 -11.63 4.32
CA GLU A 8 4.37 -12.02 5.74
C GLU A 8 4.82 -10.86 6.63
N LYS A 9 5.36 -9.78 6.03
CA LYS A 9 5.91 -8.64 6.76
C LYS A 9 5.51 -7.32 6.10
N ARG A 10 4.94 -6.42 6.90
CA ARG A 10 4.68 -5.02 6.52
C ARG A 10 5.92 -4.17 6.79
N HIS A 11 6.10 -3.16 5.96
CA HIS A 11 7.12 -2.14 6.09
C HIS A 11 6.54 -0.95 6.86
N SER A 12 7.23 -0.46 7.89
CA SER A 12 6.77 0.68 8.69
C SER A 12 7.55 1.93 8.31
N PHE A 13 6.84 3.03 8.05
CA PHE A 13 7.44 4.35 7.96
C PHE A 13 7.31 5.10 9.27
N LEU A 14 8.44 5.50 9.84
CA LEU A 14 8.53 6.28 11.07
C LEU A 14 8.94 7.72 10.74
N HIS A 15 8.28 8.70 11.34
CA HIS A 15 8.66 10.11 11.28
C HIS A 15 8.76 10.65 12.71
N ASN A 16 9.91 11.22 13.08
CA ASN A 16 10.21 11.69 14.44
C ASN A 16 9.97 10.65 15.56
N GLY A 17 10.14 9.36 15.25
CA GLY A 17 9.93 8.26 16.20
C GLY A 17 8.48 7.76 16.28
N GLU A 18 7.55 8.39 15.57
CA GLU A 18 6.16 7.97 15.50
C GLU A 18 5.88 7.22 14.19
N LYS A 19 5.08 6.15 14.27
CA LYS A 19 4.68 5.36 13.10
C LYS A 19 3.61 6.09 12.31
N VAL A 20 3.96 6.58 11.12
CA VAL A 20 3.06 7.33 10.25
C VAL A 20 2.12 6.38 9.51
N PHE A 21 2.68 5.36 8.86
CA PHE A 21 1.92 4.32 8.18
C PHE A 21 2.73 3.02 8.09
N GLU A 22 2.02 1.93 7.91
CA GLU A 22 2.58 0.67 7.46
C GLU A 22 2.14 0.41 6.05
N TRP A 23 2.93 -0.36 5.31
CA TRP A 23 2.58 -0.69 3.95
C TRP A 23 3.17 -2.02 3.54
N ASP A 24 2.55 -2.62 2.55
CA ASP A 24 3.09 -3.78 1.87
C ASP A 24 2.68 -3.75 0.41
N GLN A 25 3.18 -4.69 -0.37
CA GLN A 25 2.81 -4.80 -1.77
C GLN A 25 2.75 -6.25 -2.21
N THR A 26 2.06 -6.49 -3.31
CA THR A 26 2.12 -7.70 -4.11
C THR A 26 2.57 -7.33 -5.52
N LEU A 27 2.54 -8.29 -6.46
CA LEU A 27 2.73 -7.97 -7.88
C LEU A 27 1.67 -6.97 -8.38
N GLU A 28 0.48 -6.99 -7.80
CA GLU A 28 -0.69 -6.29 -8.33
C GLU A 28 -1.08 -5.07 -7.50
N GLU A 29 -0.81 -5.10 -6.20
CA GLU A 29 -1.36 -4.13 -5.26
C GLU A 29 -0.28 -3.52 -4.37
N VAL A 30 -0.57 -2.33 -3.84
CA VAL A 30 0.13 -1.72 -2.71
C VAL A 30 -0.91 -1.42 -1.65
N ASN A 31 -0.67 -1.89 -0.43
CA ASN A 31 -1.55 -1.69 0.71
C ASN A 31 -0.94 -0.67 1.67
N PHE A 32 -1.74 0.27 2.17
CA PHE A 32 -1.37 1.17 3.26
C PHE A 32 -2.24 0.88 4.47
N TYR A 33 -1.65 1.03 5.65
CA TYR A 33 -2.33 0.94 6.93
C TYR A 33 -1.96 2.17 7.74
N ILE A 34 -2.94 3.01 8.01
CA ILE A 34 -2.76 4.27 8.73
C ILE A 34 -3.59 4.19 10.01
N ASN A 35 -2.93 4.32 11.16
CA ASN A 35 -3.63 4.43 12.43
C ASN A 35 -4.32 5.79 12.50
N LEU A 36 -5.63 5.77 12.75
CA LEU A 36 -6.42 6.98 12.83
C LEU A 36 -6.40 7.56 14.24
N PRO A 37 -6.56 8.90 14.36
CA PRO A 37 -6.67 9.53 15.67
C PRO A 37 -7.94 9.03 16.39
N PRO A 38 -7.84 8.72 17.70
CA PRO A 38 -8.97 8.28 18.47
C PRO A 38 -10.02 9.39 18.61
N ASN A 39 -11.28 9.02 18.85
CA ASN A 39 -12.42 9.93 19.04
C ASN A 39 -12.91 10.68 17.78
N VAL A 40 -12.52 10.26 16.58
CA VAL A 40 -13.06 10.79 15.33
C VAL A 40 -14.03 9.77 14.72
N HIS A 41 -15.23 10.22 14.38
CA HIS A 41 -16.23 9.32 13.82
C HIS A 41 -15.83 8.89 12.40
N SER A 42 -15.85 7.58 12.11
CA SER A 42 -15.41 6.96 10.85
C SER A 42 -15.87 7.69 9.57
N LYS A 43 -17.12 8.16 9.55
CA LYS A 43 -17.73 8.89 8.41
C LYS A 43 -17.11 10.27 8.12
N GLN A 44 -16.34 10.83 9.05
CA GLN A 44 -15.64 12.10 8.87
C GLN A 44 -14.34 11.92 8.11
N PHE A 45 -13.76 10.72 8.13
CA PHE A 45 -12.58 10.42 7.32
C PHE A 45 -12.94 10.35 5.85
N TYR A 46 -11.97 10.72 5.03
CA TYR A 46 -12.02 10.53 3.60
C TYR A 46 -10.63 10.12 3.09
N CYS A 47 -10.62 9.33 2.02
CA CYS A 47 -9.45 9.07 1.22
C CYS A 47 -9.82 9.29 -0.25
N LYS A 48 -9.02 10.10 -0.96
CA LYS A 48 -9.12 10.31 -2.40
C LYS A 48 -7.90 9.67 -3.05
N ILE A 49 -8.18 8.74 -3.95
CA ILE A 49 -7.17 8.04 -4.73
C ILE A 49 -7.24 8.58 -6.15
N GLN A 50 -6.14 9.13 -6.63
CA GLN A 50 -5.96 9.56 -8.01
C GLN A 50 -4.85 8.72 -8.65
N SER A 51 -4.73 8.82 -9.98
CA SER A 51 -3.84 7.93 -10.73
C SER A 51 -2.39 7.96 -10.22
N LYS A 52 -1.87 9.07 -9.69
CA LYS A 52 -0.51 9.12 -9.13
C LYS A 52 -0.45 9.87 -7.80
N HIS A 53 -1.57 9.95 -7.07
CA HIS A 53 -1.67 10.80 -5.90
C HIS A 53 -2.68 10.23 -4.91
N VAL A 54 -2.39 10.38 -3.62
CA VAL A 54 -3.29 9.96 -2.54
C VAL A 54 -3.44 11.06 -1.51
N GLU A 55 -4.68 11.35 -1.15
CA GLU A 55 -5.04 12.33 -0.14
C GLU A 55 -5.91 11.66 0.93
N VAL A 56 -5.52 11.82 2.20
CA VAL A 56 -6.24 11.29 3.35
C VAL A 56 -6.43 12.40 4.39
N GLY A 57 -7.64 12.52 4.93
CA GLY A 57 -7.96 13.56 5.88
C GLY A 57 -9.28 13.38 6.61
N ILE A 58 -9.57 14.36 7.47
CA ILE A 58 -10.85 14.50 8.17
C ILE A 58 -11.59 15.67 7.52
N LYS A 59 -12.86 15.48 7.15
CA LYS A 59 -13.70 16.52 6.55
C LYS A 59 -13.67 17.80 7.40
N GLY A 60 -13.43 18.94 6.75
CA GLY A 60 -13.33 20.25 7.41
C GLY A 60 -11.94 20.60 7.96
N ASN A 61 -10.97 19.68 7.90
CA ASN A 61 -9.58 19.91 8.32
C ASN A 61 -8.63 19.77 7.13
N PRO A 62 -7.39 20.32 7.22
CA PRO A 62 -6.33 20.00 6.28
C PRO A 62 -6.08 18.49 6.20
N PRO A 63 -5.81 17.92 5.02
CA PRO A 63 -5.42 16.52 4.89
C PRO A 63 -4.12 16.27 5.64
N TYR A 64 -4.05 15.18 6.39
CA TYR A 64 -2.84 14.80 7.11
C TYR A 64 -1.89 13.96 6.24
N LEU A 65 -2.37 13.40 5.13
CA LEU A 65 -1.55 12.78 4.10
C LEU A 65 -1.99 13.32 2.74
N ASN A 66 -1.06 13.94 2.01
CA ASN A 66 -1.33 14.53 0.70
C ASN A 66 -0.04 14.48 -0.13
N HIS A 67 0.15 13.35 -0.82
CA HIS A 67 1.40 13.06 -1.50
C HIS A 67 1.21 12.32 -2.81
N ASP A 68 2.19 12.51 -3.70
CA ASP A 68 2.30 11.73 -4.91
C ASP A 68 2.75 10.30 -4.62
N LEU A 69 2.16 9.36 -5.34
CA LEU A 69 2.51 7.96 -5.31
C LEU A 69 3.79 7.71 -6.10
N PHE A 70 4.53 6.67 -5.72
CA PHE A 70 5.74 6.26 -6.43
C PHE A 70 5.47 5.97 -7.92
N SER A 71 4.35 5.30 -8.24
CA SER A 71 3.96 4.97 -9.60
C SER A 71 2.44 5.06 -9.79
N PRO A 72 1.93 5.13 -11.03
CA PRO A 72 0.50 5.23 -11.25
C PRO A 72 -0.30 3.98 -10.82
N VAL A 73 -1.55 4.20 -10.42
CA VAL A 73 -2.51 3.19 -9.97
C VAL A 73 -3.80 3.26 -10.80
N LYS A 74 -4.55 2.16 -10.83
CA LYS A 74 -5.88 2.06 -11.43
C LYS A 74 -6.91 2.53 -10.41
N THR A 75 -7.39 3.75 -10.55
CA THR A 75 -8.31 4.37 -9.58
C THR A 75 -9.64 3.65 -9.47
N ASP A 76 -10.11 3.05 -10.56
CA ASP A 76 -11.34 2.25 -10.64
C ASP A 76 -11.27 0.94 -9.83
N SER A 77 -10.07 0.40 -9.66
CA SER A 77 -9.79 -0.86 -8.95
C SER A 77 -9.13 -0.64 -7.59
N SER A 78 -8.91 0.62 -7.21
CA SER A 78 -8.32 0.99 -5.92
C SER A 78 -9.42 1.46 -4.97
N PHE A 79 -9.34 1.08 -3.70
CA PHE A 79 -10.36 1.39 -2.71
C PHE A 79 -9.72 1.57 -1.34
N TRP A 80 -10.51 2.01 -0.38
CA TRP A 80 -10.09 2.07 1.02
C TRP A 80 -11.21 1.58 1.92
N THR A 81 -10.83 0.97 3.02
CA THR A 81 -11.72 0.50 4.08
C THR A 81 -11.28 1.10 5.42
N LEU A 82 -12.18 1.00 6.38
CA LEU A 82 -11.91 1.40 7.75
C LEU A 82 -12.26 0.24 8.68
N GLU A 83 -11.25 -0.30 9.36
CA GLU A 83 -11.38 -1.45 10.24
C GLU A 83 -10.59 -1.17 11.53
N ASP A 84 -11.24 -1.29 12.69
CA ASP A 84 -10.59 -1.17 14.01
C ASP A 84 -9.65 0.06 14.16
N ASP A 85 -10.14 1.25 13.80
CA ASP A 85 -9.39 2.51 13.82
C ASP A 85 -8.15 2.56 12.89
N ILE A 86 -8.06 1.62 11.96
CA ILE A 86 -7.04 1.57 10.91
C ILE A 86 -7.71 1.84 9.57
N MET A 87 -7.19 2.85 8.85
CA MET A 87 -7.53 3.03 7.44
C MET A 87 -6.65 2.14 6.59
N HIS A 88 -7.27 1.19 5.90
CA HIS A 88 -6.60 0.31 4.94
C HIS A 88 -6.88 0.84 3.52
N ILE A 89 -5.83 1.28 2.82
CA ILE A 89 -5.92 1.75 1.44
C ILE A 89 -5.30 0.70 0.53
N THR A 90 -6.09 0.13 -0.38
CA THR A 90 -5.64 -0.84 -1.38
C THR A 90 -5.52 -0.14 -2.73
N LEU A 91 -4.29 -0.03 -3.22
CA LEU A 91 -3.96 0.59 -4.50
C LEU A 91 -3.62 -0.47 -5.54
N GLN A 92 -4.40 -0.55 -6.60
CA GLN A 92 -4.11 -1.41 -7.74
C GLN A 92 -3.02 -0.79 -8.61
N LYS A 93 -1.85 -1.40 -8.71
CA LYS A 93 -0.76 -0.95 -9.59
C LYS A 93 -1.22 -0.91 -11.04
N ARG A 94 -0.88 0.17 -11.75
CA ARG A 94 -1.06 0.21 -13.21
C ARG A 94 -0.07 -0.75 -13.89
N ASP A 95 1.18 -0.74 -13.43
CA ASP A 95 2.25 -1.60 -13.93
C ASP A 95 2.42 -2.84 -13.01
N LYS A 96 1.78 -3.96 -13.38
CA LYS A 96 1.88 -5.22 -12.64
C LYS A 96 3.34 -5.68 -12.58
N GLY A 97 3.78 -6.08 -11.39
CA GLY A 97 5.11 -6.58 -11.11
C GLY A 97 6.17 -5.50 -10.87
N GLN A 98 5.82 -4.21 -10.95
CA GLN A 98 6.73 -3.16 -10.54
C GLN A 98 6.93 -3.18 -9.01
N THR A 99 8.19 -3.32 -8.58
CA THR A 99 8.56 -3.20 -7.17
C THR A 99 8.58 -1.73 -6.76
N TRP A 100 7.83 -1.38 -5.72
CA TRP A 100 7.85 -0.05 -5.14
C TRP A 100 8.82 -0.04 -3.97
N SER A 101 9.78 0.88 -3.92
CA SER A 101 10.66 1.05 -2.75
C SER A 101 9.96 1.80 -1.61
N SER A 102 8.87 2.50 -1.94
CA SER A 102 7.95 3.13 -1.01
C SER A 102 6.62 3.37 -1.73
N PRO A 103 5.49 3.38 -1.00
CA PRO A 103 4.21 3.88 -1.48
C PRO A 103 4.26 5.35 -1.93
N ILE A 104 4.98 6.17 -1.19
CA ILE A 104 4.98 7.63 -1.33
C ILE A 104 6.28 8.06 -2.00
N LEU A 105 6.15 8.92 -3.01
CA LEU A 105 7.30 9.44 -3.73
C LEU A 105 8.20 10.25 -2.79
N GLY A 106 9.45 9.80 -2.64
CA GLY A 106 10.48 10.50 -1.88
C GLY A 106 10.36 10.41 -0.35
N GLN A 107 9.45 9.59 0.19
CA GLN A 107 9.31 9.37 1.63
C GLN A 107 9.32 7.88 1.96
N GLY A 108 9.89 7.50 3.11
CA GLY A 108 9.83 6.12 3.60
C GLY A 108 10.42 5.07 2.67
N GLN A 109 11.41 5.46 1.85
CA GLN A 109 12.13 4.53 1.00
C GLN A 109 12.81 3.46 1.84
N LEU A 110 12.57 2.21 1.47
CA LEU A 110 13.31 1.08 2.00
C LEU A 110 14.80 1.25 1.74
N ASP A 111 15.61 0.72 2.66
CA ASP A 111 17.04 0.60 2.42
C ASP A 111 17.31 -0.36 1.24
N PRO A 112 18.51 -0.30 0.63
CA PRO A 112 18.83 -1.11 -0.53
C PRO A 112 18.70 -2.62 -0.29
N TYR A 113 18.97 -3.09 0.92
CA TYR A 113 18.86 -4.51 1.27
C TYR A 113 17.40 -4.94 1.40
N ALA A 114 16.56 -4.16 2.10
CA ALA A 114 15.12 -4.40 2.16
C ALA A 114 14.46 -4.35 0.78
N THR A 115 14.88 -3.42 -0.09
CA THR A 115 14.42 -3.32 -1.48
C THR A 115 14.78 -4.57 -2.29
N ASP A 116 16.01 -5.08 -2.17
CA ASP A 116 16.44 -6.32 -2.83
C ASP A 116 15.64 -7.54 -2.35
N LEU A 117 15.41 -7.64 -1.04
CA LEU A 117 14.60 -8.71 -0.47
C LEU A 117 13.15 -8.68 -0.99
N GLU A 118 12.55 -7.50 -1.05
CA GLU A 118 11.19 -7.31 -1.59
C GLU A 118 11.13 -7.68 -3.07
N GLN A 119 12.13 -7.27 -3.86
CA GLN A 119 12.22 -7.64 -5.27
C GLN A 119 12.32 -9.17 -5.44
N LYS A 120 13.16 -9.85 -4.65
CA LYS A 120 13.28 -11.32 -4.66
C LYS A 120 11.96 -12.00 -4.31
N ARG A 121 11.24 -11.48 -3.31
CA ARG A 121 9.92 -12.00 -2.92
C ARG A 121 8.90 -11.87 -4.06
N LEU A 122 8.84 -10.71 -4.72
CA LEU A 122 7.95 -10.50 -5.87
C LEU A 122 8.33 -11.38 -7.07
N MET A 123 9.62 -11.58 -7.34
CA MET A 123 10.06 -12.53 -8.37
C MET A 123 9.60 -13.96 -8.07
N LEU A 124 9.71 -14.40 -6.81
CA LEU A 124 9.24 -15.71 -6.40
C LEU A 124 7.71 -15.84 -6.53
N GLN A 125 6.95 -14.81 -6.13
CA GLN A 125 5.50 -14.77 -6.33
C GLN A 125 5.15 -14.94 -7.82
N ARG A 126 5.85 -14.22 -8.70
CA ARG A 126 5.60 -14.27 -10.15
C ARG A 126 5.85 -15.68 -10.70
N PHE A 127 6.96 -16.30 -10.30
CA PHE A 127 7.26 -17.67 -10.69
C PHE A 127 6.19 -18.66 -10.23
N GLN A 128 5.68 -18.50 -9.00
CA GLN A 128 4.59 -19.35 -8.50
C GLN A 128 3.28 -19.16 -9.27
N GLU A 129 2.91 -17.91 -9.60
CA GLU A 129 1.74 -17.61 -10.45
C GLU A 129 1.88 -18.26 -11.83
N GLU A 130 3.07 -18.17 -12.44
CA GLU A 130 3.37 -18.78 -13.75
C GLU A 130 3.30 -20.32 -13.70
N VAL A 131 3.93 -20.95 -12.70
CA VAL A 131 3.90 -22.42 -12.54
C VAL A 131 2.47 -22.92 -12.32
N ASN A 132 1.69 -22.26 -11.46
CA ASN A 132 0.31 -22.65 -11.20
C ASN A 132 -0.61 -22.45 -12.42
N HIS A 133 -0.31 -21.47 -13.28
CA HIS A 133 -1.03 -21.28 -14.53
C HIS A 133 -0.67 -22.34 -15.58
N VAL A 134 0.61 -22.74 -15.68
CA VAL A 134 1.07 -23.73 -16.67
C VAL A 134 0.72 -25.16 -16.25
N PHE A 135 0.73 -25.45 -14.95
CA PHE A 135 0.43 -26.75 -14.36
C PHE A 135 -0.62 -26.61 -13.27
N PRO A 136 -1.92 -26.44 -13.62
CA PRO A 136 -2.98 -26.42 -12.63
C PRO A 136 -3.12 -27.80 -11.98
N SER A 137 -3.16 -27.83 -10.65
CA SER A 137 -3.37 -29.05 -9.83
C SER A 137 -4.74 -29.69 -10.05
#